data_AF-A0A0G4IZI0-F1
#
_entry.id   AF-A0A0G4IZI0-F1
#
_cell.length_a   1.000
_cell.length_b   1.000
_cell.length_c   1.000
_cell.angle_alpha   90.00
_cell.angle_beta   90.00
_cell.angle_gamma   90.00
#
_symmetry.space_group_name_H-M   'P 1'
#
loop_
_entity.id
_entity.type
_entity.pdbx_description
1 polymer ?
#
loop_
_entity_poly.entity_id
_entity_poly.type
_entity_poly.pdbx_seq_one_letter_code
_entity_poly.pdbx_strand_id
1 'polypeptide(L)'
;MVILENDQFLSRLTRMFEKAKDGTIRISMKRHLERLPADGKEETEPMCILRVKVGKQRATTKIPYSDHARFQVNIANLFRVYMDGLKKRDRREMTGDKSRSKRTVQ
;
A
#
# COMPACT_ATOMS: atom_id res chain seq x y z
N MET A 1 -16.49 -8.47 -7.32
CA MET A 1 -15.16 -7.90 -7.01
C MET A 1 -14.78 -7.10 -8.25
N VAL A 2 -14.69 -5.78 -8.13
CA VAL A 2 -14.54 -4.88 -9.30
C VAL A 2 -13.07 -4.47 -9.41
N ILE A 3 -12.50 -4.62 -10.60
CA ILE A 3 -11.19 -4.07 -10.95
C ILE A 3 -11.42 -2.64 -11.44
N LEU A 4 -10.73 -1.69 -10.83
CA LEU A 4 -10.84 -0.26 -11.11
C LEU A 4 -9.53 0.26 -11.68
N GLU A 5 -9.65 1.29 -12.52
CA GLU A 5 -8.52 2.11 -12.94
C GLU A 5 -7.91 2.87 -11.75
N ASN A 6 -6.67 3.34 -11.93
CA ASN A 6 -5.87 3.96 -10.87
C ASN A 6 -6.62 5.12 -10.16
N ASP A 7 -7.18 6.06 -10.92
CA ASP A 7 -7.83 7.25 -10.34
C ASP A 7 -9.17 6.94 -9.66
N GLN A 8 -9.93 6.01 -10.25
CA GLN A 8 -11.17 5.51 -9.66
C GLN A 8 -10.89 4.74 -8.36
N PHE A 9 -9.81 3.98 -8.34
CA PHE A 9 -9.36 3.26 -7.15
C PHE A 9 -8.97 4.22 -6.02
N LEU A 10 -8.17 5.25 -6.31
CA LEU A 10 -7.78 6.27 -5.31
C LEU A 10 -9.01 7.00 -4.75
N SER A 11 -9.93 7.41 -5.63
CA SER A 11 -11.21 8.06 -5.24
C SER A 11 -12.11 7.14 -4.40
N ARG A 12 -12.08 5.81 -4.65
CA ARG A 12 -12.81 4.85 -3.85
C ARG A 12 -12.13 4.61 -2.50
N LEU A 13 -10.80 4.60 -2.49
CA LEU A 13 -9.97 4.39 -1.32
C LEU A 13 -10.15 5.52 -0.30
N THR A 14 -10.18 6.79 -0.71
CA THR A 14 -10.47 7.94 0.17
C THR A 14 -11.81 7.77 0.90
N ARG A 15 -12.88 7.46 0.16
CA ARG A 15 -14.22 7.18 0.72
C ARG A 15 -14.23 6.00 1.68
N MET A 16 -13.36 4.99 1.45
CA MET A 16 -13.22 3.86 2.36
C MET A 16 -12.49 4.25 3.64
N PHE A 17 -11.46 5.09 3.57
CA PHE A 17 -10.77 5.62 4.75
C PHE A 17 -11.69 6.46 5.63
N GLU A 18 -12.50 7.34 5.03
CA GLU A 18 -13.47 8.17 5.77
C GLU A 18 -14.52 7.33 6.49
N LYS A 19 -15.01 6.26 5.86
CA LYS A 19 -15.98 5.34 6.45
C LYS A 19 -15.38 4.40 7.48
N ALA A 20 -14.07 4.19 7.44
CA ALA A 20 -13.36 3.23 8.28
C ALA A 20 -12.53 3.90 9.38
N LYS A 21 -12.83 5.14 9.76
CA LYS A 21 -12.16 5.82 10.89
C LYS A 21 -12.15 4.97 12.16
N ASP A 22 -13.25 4.26 12.42
CA ASP A 22 -13.40 3.37 13.59
C ASP A 22 -13.19 1.89 13.25
N GLY A 23 -12.62 1.58 12.08
CA GLY A 23 -12.53 0.23 11.56
C GLY A 23 -11.13 -0.17 11.11
N THR A 24 -10.94 -1.46 10.84
CA THR A 24 -9.69 -1.96 10.26
C THR A 24 -9.77 -2.01 8.74
N ILE A 25 -8.83 -1.34 8.08
CA ILE A 25 -8.63 -1.44 6.63
C ILE A 25 -7.55 -2.48 6.36
N ARG A 26 -7.84 -3.44 5.48
CA ARG A 26 -6.84 -4.42 5.03
C ARG A 26 -6.43 -4.11 3.60
N ILE A 27 -5.16 -3.79 3.43
CA ILE A 27 -4.53 -3.53 2.13
C ILE A 27 -3.57 -4.68 1.85
N SER A 28 -3.63 -5.23 0.64
CA SER A 28 -2.70 -6.26 0.19
C SER A 28 -2.19 -5.92 -1.21
N MET A 29 -0.87 -5.89 -1.35
CA MET A 29 -0.18 -5.72 -2.62
C MET A 29 0.46 -7.06 -2.98
N LYS A 30 0.23 -7.55 -4.19
CA LYS A 30 0.81 -8.79 -4.70
C LYS A 30 1.33 -8.58 -6.12
N ARG A 31 2.38 -9.29 -6.50
CA ARG A 31 2.78 -9.41 -7.90
C ARG A 31 1.66 -10.11 -8.67
N HIS A 32 1.24 -9.53 -9.78
CA HIS A 32 0.32 -10.16 -10.72
C HIS A 32 1.15 -10.72 -11.86
N LEU A 33 1.09 -12.04 -12.03
CA LEU A 33 1.54 -12.69 -13.26
C LEU A 33 0.28 -12.83 -14.12
N GLU A 34 0.32 -12.34 -15.35
CA GLU A 34 -0.69 -12.76 -16.32
C GLU A 34 -0.50 -14.24 -16.61
N ARG A 35 -1.60 -14.95 -16.81
CA ARG A 35 -1.54 -16.38 -17.12
C ARG A 35 -1.10 -16.49 -18.57
N LEU A 36 0.19 -16.74 -18.78
CA LEU A 36 0.75 -16.97 -20.11
C LEU A 36 -0.06 -18.11 -20.80
N PRO A 37 -0.42 -17.95 -22.08
CA PRO A 37 -0.87 -19.09 -22.89
C PRO A 37 0.24 -20.14 -22.95
N ALA A 38 -0.14 -21.41 -23.13
CA ALA A 38 0.78 -22.56 -23.10
C ALA A 38 1.95 -22.45 -24.09
N ASP A 39 1.78 -21.61 -25.12
CA ASP A 39 2.79 -21.26 -26.12
C ASP A 39 3.65 -20.12 -25.58
N GLY A 40 4.59 -20.47 -24.71
CA GLY A 40 5.47 -19.51 -24.04
C GLY A 40 6.23 -18.65 -25.04
N LYS A 41 5.91 -17.36 -25.07
CA LYS A 41 6.79 -16.23 -25.50
C LYS A 41 5.99 -14.92 -25.49
N GLU A 42 5.72 -14.37 -24.32
CA GLU A 42 5.62 -12.91 -24.18
C GLU A 42 6.21 -12.52 -22.83
N GLU A 43 7.22 -11.65 -22.84
CA GLU A 43 7.74 -11.00 -21.63
C GLU A 43 6.68 -10.02 -21.14
N THR A 44 5.71 -10.54 -20.37
CA THR A 44 4.65 -9.70 -19.83
C THR A 44 5.22 -8.63 -18.92
N GLU A 45 4.82 -7.37 -19.14
CA GLU A 45 5.23 -6.25 -18.30
C GLU A 45 4.94 -6.56 -16.82
N PRO A 46 5.91 -6.38 -15.91
CA PRO A 46 5.71 -6.71 -14.51
C PRO A 46 4.59 -5.85 -13.92
N MET A 47 3.52 -6.51 -13.49
CA MET A 47 2.33 -5.84 -12.96
C MET A 47 2.14 -6.15 -11.49
N CYS A 48 1.63 -5.18 -10.73
CA CYS A 48 1.20 -5.36 -9.34
C CYS A 48 -0.32 -5.29 -9.25
N ILE A 49 -0.91 -6.09 -8.36
CA ILE A 49 -2.32 -6.00 -8.00
C ILE A 49 -2.44 -5.52 -6.55
N LEU A 50 -3.19 -4.44 -6.36
CA LEU A 50 -3.50 -3.90 -5.04
C LEU A 50 -4.96 -4.18 -4.71
N ARG A 51 -5.21 -4.77 -3.55
CA ARG A 51 -6.56 -5.09 -3.07
C ARG A 51 -6.79 -4.46 -1.71
N VAL A 52 -7.92 -3.79 -1.57
CA VAL A 52 -8.34 -3.15 -0.31
C VAL A 52 -9.67 -3.74 0.12
N LYS A 53 -9.78 -4.04 1.41
CA LYS A 53 -11.00 -4.55 2.04
C LYS A 53 -11.28 -3.75 3.31
N VAL A 54 -12.52 -3.25 3.39
CA VAL A 54 -13.11 -2.65 4.59
C VAL A 54 -14.46 -3.30 4.82
N GLY A 55 -14.55 -4.18 5.82
CA GLY A 55 -15.76 -4.96 6.07
C GLY A 55 -16.25 -5.71 4.82
N LYS A 56 -17.41 -5.29 4.29
CA LYS A 56 -18.05 -5.81 3.07
C LYS A 56 -17.55 -5.14 1.78
N GLN A 57 -16.99 -3.93 1.85
CA GLN A 57 -16.53 -3.20 0.67
C GLN A 57 -15.16 -3.70 0.23
N ARG A 58 -14.99 -3.83 -1.09
CA ARG A 58 -13.74 -4.31 -1.72
C ARG A 58 -13.42 -3.45 -2.94
N ALA A 59 -12.18 -3.01 -3.05
CA ALA A 59 -11.64 -2.33 -4.22
C ALA A 59 -10.38 -3.07 -4.66
N THR A 60 -10.13 -3.13 -5.97
CA THR A 60 -8.95 -3.79 -6.53
C THR A 60 -8.49 -2.99 -7.72
N THR A 61 -7.18 -2.78 -7.84
CA THR A 61 -6.59 -2.12 -9.00
C THR A 61 -5.38 -2.89 -9.50
N LYS A 62 -5.15 -2.78 -10.80
CA LYS A 62 -4.03 -3.37 -11.53
C LYS A 62 -3.07 -2.24 -11.90
N ILE A 63 -1.81 -2.35 -11.48
CA ILE A 63 -0.81 -1.29 -11.63
C ILE A 63 0.31 -1.83 -12.53
N PRO A 64 0.43 -1.36 -13.79
CA PRO A 64 1.55 -1.70 -14.66
C PRO A 64 2.84 -1.01 -14.17
N TYR A 65 3.98 -1.49 -14.67
CA TYR A 65 5.27 -0.89 -14.32
C TYR A 65 5.40 0.52 -14.88
N SER A 66 4.89 0.82 -16.06
CA SER A 66 4.86 2.18 -16.63
C SER A 66 4.34 3.27 -15.67
N ASP A 67 3.27 3.01 -14.92
CA ASP A 67 2.60 4.01 -14.08
C ASP A 67 2.87 3.87 -12.56
N HIS A 68 3.70 2.91 -12.14
CA HIS A 68 3.89 2.59 -10.72
C HIS A 68 4.38 3.79 -9.89
N ALA A 69 5.27 4.62 -10.44
CA ALA A 69 5.88 5.74 -9.73
C ALA A 69 4.86 6.83 -9.39
N ARG A 70 3.97 7.16 -10.35
CA ARG A 70 2.88 8.13 -10.14
C ARG A 70 1.90 7.62 -9.10
N PHE A 71 1.52 6.34 -9.22
CA PHE A 71 0.62 5.69 -8.28
C PHE A 71 1.21 5.68 -6.85
N GLN A 72 2.52 5.44 -6.72
CA GLN A 72 3.22 5.41 -5.43
C GLN A 72 3.18 6.77 -4.72
N VAL A 73 3.42 7.87 -5.43
CA VAL A 73 3.36 9.22 -4.84
C VAL A 73 1.94 9.52 -4.35
N ASN A 74 0.93 9.24 -5.18
CA ASN A 74 -0.46 9.51 -4.85
C ASN A 74 -0.95 8.70 -3.65
N ILE A 75 -0.65 7.39 -3.61
CA ILE A 75 -1.07 6.54 -2.50
C ILE A 75 -0.32 6.86 -1.20
N ALA A 76 0.96 7.24 -1.28
CA ALA A 76 1.73 7.66 -0.12
C ALA A 76 1.18 8.96 0.50
N ASN A 77 0.79 9.92 -0.34
CA ASN A 77 0.15 11.15 0.14
C ASN A 77 -1.19 10.86 0.82
N LEU A 78 -1.99 9.98 0.22
CA LEU A 78 -3.26 9.55 0.79
C LEU A 78 -3.07 8.87 2.15
N PHE A 79 -2.10 7.97 2.27
CA PHE A 79 -1.76 7.30 3.53
C PHE A 79 -1.27 8.28 4.60
N ARG A 80 -0.47 9.29 4.25
CA ARG A 80 -0.03 10.31 5.21
C ARG A 80 -1.19 11.13 5.76
N VAL A 81 -2.21 11.40 4.94
CA VAL A 81 -3.40 12.16 5.36
C VAL A 81 -4.30 11.34 6.28
N TYR A 82 -4.52 10.06 5.99
CA TYR A 82 -5.49 9.24 6.73
C TYR A 82 -4.90 8.38 7.86
N MET A 83 -3.58 8.19 7.95
CA MET A 83 -2.91 7.45 9.04
C MET A 83 -2.31 8.40 10.09
N ASP A 84 -3.09 9.38 10.51
CA ASP A 84 -2.71 10.42 11.48
C ASP A 84 -2.97 10.02 12.95
N GLY A 85 -3.85 9.05 13.18
CA GLY A 85 -4.27 8.60 14.52
C GLY A 85 -3.28 7.75 15.32
N LEU A 86 -2.00 7.69 14.94
CA LEU A 86 -0.99 6.91 15.68
C LEU A 86 -0.42 7.71 16.86
N LYS A 87 -0.09 7.01 17.96
CA LYS A 87 0.59 7.63 19.11
C LYS A 87 1.90 8.26 18.64
N LYS A 88 2.07 9.56 18.91
CA LYS A 88 3.34 10.26 18.64
C LYS A 88 4.44 9.62 19.47
N ARG A 89 5.60 9.37 18.86
CA ARG A 89 6.76 8.82 19.56
C ARG A 89 7.21 9.81 20.64
N ASP A 90 7.33 9.33 21.87
CA ASP A 90 7.79 10.15 23.00
C ASP A 90 9.26 10.54 22.78
N ARG A 91 9.60 11.84 22.91
CA ARG A 91 10.97 12.35 22.70
C ARG A 91 12.03 11.62 23.54
N ARG A 92 11.64 11.02 24.68
CA ARG A 92 12.52 10.25 25.57
C ARG A 92 13.04 8.96 24.93
N GLU A 93 12.29 8.37 23.98
CA GLU A 93 12.68 7.15 23.27
C GLU A 93 13.61 7.40 22.06
N MET A 94 13.78 8.66 21.63
CA MET A 94 14.75 9.01 20.58
C MET A 94 16.18 9.10 21.14
N THR A 95 16.34 9.41 22.42
CA THR A 95 17.66 9.54 23.09
C THR A 95 18.15 8.24 23.74
N GLY A 96 17.27 7.25 23.92
CA GLY A 96 17.56 6.00 24.66
C GLY A 96 18.33 4.93 23.90
N ASP A 97 18.52 5.06 22.58
CA ASP A 97 19.09 4.01 21.73
C ASP A 97 20.39 4.42 21.01
N LYS A 98 21.20 5.27 21.65
CA LYS A 98 22.62 5.47 21.28
C LYS A 98 23.60 4.78 22.23
N SER A 99 23.12 4.26 23.36
CA SER A 99 23.95 3.61 24.39
C SER A 99 24.09 2.09 24.19
N ARG A 100 23.28 1.46 23.34
CA ARG A 100 23.32 0.01 23.09
C ARG A 100 24.28 -0.41 21.95
N SER A 101 24.68 0.52 21.07
CA SER A 101 25.59 0.23 19.94
C SER A 101 27.09 0.40 20.24
N LYS A 102 27.49 0.81 21.45
CA LYS A 102 28.92 0.97 21.84
C LYS A 102 29.49 -0.16 22.71
N ARG A 103 28.75 -1.25 22.93
CA ARG A 103 29.21 -2.41 23.73
C ARG A 103 29.29 -3.71 22.94
N THR A 104 29.93 -3.68 21.77
CA THR A 104 30.46 -4.91 21.15
C THR A 104 31.54 -4.55 20.13
N VAL A 105 32.78 -4.36 20.59
CA VAL A 105 34.01 -4.93 20.00
C VAL A 105 35.02 -4.88 21.14
N GLN A 106 35.36 -6.05 21.68
CA GLN A 106 36.54 -6.29 22.50
C GLN A 106 37.50 -7.10 21.65
#